data_AF-A0AA39CLG1-F1
#
_entry.id   AF-A0AA39CLG1-F1
#
_cell.length_a   1.000
_cell.length_b   1.000
_cell.length_c   1.000
_cell.angle_alpha   90.00
_cell.angle_beta   90.00
_cell.angle_gamma   90.00
#
_symmetry.space_group_name_H-M   'P 1'
#
loop_
_entity.id
_entity.type
_entity.pdbx_description
1 polymer ?
#
loop_
_entity_poly.entity_id
_entity_poly.type
_entity_poly.pdbx_seq_one_letter_code
_entity_poly.pdbx_strand_id
1 'polypeptide(L)'
;MPAVKTWLEKLTIAKLHRLAVELGAPCSGTKAARIEGIRHATTNIASIHGRESPNLSLLSIDMGIKNLAFAHITAPLRHVPDSPGYPQYEIPTLQDWRRLAVSDAIGRPDAIPISVRSHTSQDALAEVITSKTSKGKESFDTVDYAKHAYTLINYMLKTYRPNHILIERQRFRSGGGSAVQEWSIRVGVFEGMLYSVLRTLTEERNLQLGVEPMQPPRVNRYWLENDADLSVRAPTRLAGRDVKKAKIGLVGDMLGEPNARIRVAGQLHSFATDFVSNCKKVSKSKRGAPASIPKLDDLADSLLQGLAWVE
;
A
#
# COMPACT_ATOMS: atom_id res chain seq x y z
N MET A 1 -6.37 29.24 -22.04
CA MET A 1 -6.75 28.70 -20.71
C MET A 1 -7.95 27.78 -20.89
N PRO A 2 -7.89 26.50 -20.52
CA PRO A 2 -9.05 25.62 -20.63
C PRO A 2 -10.17 26.18 -19.76
N ALA A 3 -11.36 26.32 -20.34
CA ALA A 3 -12.53 26.85 -19.64
C ALA A 3 -12.72 26.11 -18.32
N VAL A 4 -12.80 26.87 -17.23
CA VAL A 4 -13.10 26.36 -15.90
C VAL A 4 -14.39 25.56 -16.01
N LYS A 5 -14.27 24.24 -15.92
CA LYS A 5 -15.38 23.30 -16.12
C LYS A 5 -16.47 23.59 -15.07
N THR A 6 -17.51 24.33 -15.48
CA THR A 6 -18.61 24.84 -14.63
C THR A 6 -19.61 23.77 -14.18
N TRP A 7 -19.39 22.51 -14.58
CA TRP A 7 -20.29 21.41 -14.24
C TRP A 7 -20.09 20.90 -12.80
N LEU A 8 -18.88 21.05 -12.25
CA LEU A 8 -18.59 20.66 -10.86
C LEU A 8 -19.44 21.47 -9.86
N GLU A 9 -19.63 22.76 -10.14
CA GLU A 9 -20.46 23.67 -9.36
C GLU A 9 -21.93 23.26 -9.34
N LYS A 10 -22.42 22.59 -10.40
CA LYS A 10 -23.80 22.11 -10.50
C LYS A 10 -24.03 20.81 -9.74
N LEU A 11 -22.98 20.12 -9.30
CA LEU A 11 -23.13 18.87 -8.56
C LEU A 11 -23.59 19.11 -7.11
N THR A 12 -24.34 18.14 -6.58
CA THR A 12 -24.66 18.08 -5.15
C THR A 12 -23.41 17.73 -4.34
N ILE A 13 -23.41 18.06 -3.06
CA ILE A 13 -22.29 17.71 -2.14
C ILE A 13 -22.06 16.20 -2.12
N ALA A 14 -23.12 15.38 -2.18
CA ALA A 14 -23.01 13.93 -2.23
C ALA A 14 -22.35 13.43 -3.53
N LYS A 15 -22.64 14.05 -4.69
CA LYS A 15 -21.98 13.72 -5.96
C LYS A 15 -20.51 14.14 -5.95
N LEU A 16 -20.21 15.32 -5.39
CA LEU A 16 -18.84 15.79 -5.19
C LEU A 16 -18.05 14.91 -4.21
N HIS A 17 -18.70 14.41 -3.15
CA HIS A 17 -18.09 13.45 -2.23
C HIS A 17 -17.65 12.19 -2.96
N ARG A 18 -18.58 11.56 -3.71
CA ARG A 18 -18.26 10.35 -4.48
C ARG A 18 -17.12 10.59 -5.45
N LEU A 19 -17.20 11.66 -6.25
CA LEU A 19 -16.12 12.00 -7.18
C LEU A 19 -14.77 12.25 -6.48
N ALA A 20 -14.78 12.90 -5.31
CA ALA A 20 -13.57 13.12 -4.54
C ALA A 20 -13.02 11.82 -3.94
N VAL A 21 -13.87 10.84 -3.59
CA VAL A 21 -13.43 9.52 -3.15
C VAL A 21 -12.75 8.77 -4.29
N GLU A 22 -13.38 8.70 -5.48
CA GLU A 22 -12.81 8.04 -6.67
C GLU A 22 -11.46 8.65 -7.06
N LEU A 23 -11.34 9.98 -7.05
CA LEU A 23 -10.11 10.67 -7.47
C LEU A 23 -9.06 10.77 -6.35
N GLY A 24 -9.29 10.15 -5.19
CA GLY A 24 -8.41 10.31 -4.02
C GLY A 24 -8.27 11.77 -3.53
N ALA A 25 -9.22 12.64 -3.85
CA ALA A 25 -9.21 14.05 -3.51
C ALA A 25 -9.71 14.33 -2.06
N PRO A 26 -9.44 15.52 -1.49
CA PRO A 26 -10.00 15.92 -0.20
C PRO A 26 -11.55 15.85 -0.19
N CYS A 27 -12.11 15.16 0.80
CA CYS A 27 -13.56 14.93 0.93
C CYS A 27 -14.18 15.70 2.10
N SER A 28 -13.44 16.57 2.78
CA SER A 28 -13.91 17.38 3.90
C SER A 28 -14.00 18.86 3.51
N GLY A 29 -14.67 19.67 4.34
CA GLY A 29 -14.81 21.10 4.13
C GLY A 29 -16.01 21.49 3.26
N THR A 30 -16.01 22.77 2.85
CA THR A 30 -17.10 23.41 2.09
C THR A 30 -17.23 22.82 0.68
N LYS A 31 -18.36 23.08 0.02
CA LYS A 31 -18.57 22.67 -1.39
C LYS A 31 -17.45 23.21 -2.29
N ALA A 32 -17.06 24.47 -2.09
CA ALA A 32 -15.97 25.10 -2.84
C ALA A 32 -14.63 24.39 -2.60
N ALA A 33 -14.29 24.06 -1.35
CA ALA A 33 -13.04 23.35 -1.03
C ALA A 33 -12.97 21.96 -1.70
N ARG A 34 -14.09 21.24 -1.80
CA ARG A 34 -14.14 19.94 -2.51
C ARG A 34 -13.96 20.12 -4.01
N ILE A 35 -14.62 21.11 -4.62
CA ILE A 35 -14.48 21.41 -6.05
C ILE A 35 -13.01 21.72 -6.37
N GLU A 36 -12.37 22.55 -5.54
CA GLU A 36 -10.96 22.89 -5.73
C GLU A 36 -10.05 21.67 -5.54
N GLY A 37 -10.32 20.84 -4.53
CA GLY A 37 -9.60 19.57 -4.33
C GLY A 37 -9.68 18.63 -5.55
N ILE A 38 -10.86 18.52 -6.16
CA ILE A 38 -11.09 17.72 -7.38
C ILE A 38 -10.33 18.31 -8.58
N ARG A 39 -10.35 19.64 -8.73
CA ARG A 39 -9.62 20.32 -9.81
C ARG A 39 -8.11 20.15 -9.68
N HIS A 40 -7.59 20.30 -8.48
CA HIS A 40 -6.17 20.09 -8.21
C HIS A 40 -5.76 18.64 -8.50
N ALA A 41 -6.55 17.66 -8.05
CA ALA A 41 -6.29 16.24 -8.33
C ALA A 41 -6.24 15.96 -9.85
N THR A 42 -7.19 16.50 -10.62
CA THR A 42 -7.24 16.29 -12.08
C THR A 42 -6.16 17.06 -12.85
N THR A 43 -5.78 18.25 -12.40
CA THR A 43 -4.75 19.07 -13.08
C THR A 43 -3.35 18.49 -12.87
N ASN A 44 -3.04 18.01 -11.66
CA ASN A 44 -1.72 17.45 -11.37
C ASN A 44 -1.41 16.22 -12.22
N ILE A 45 -2.39 15.34 -12.45
CA ILE A 45 -2.20 14.16 -13.30
C ILE A 45 -1.86 14.59 -14.73
N ALA A 46 -2.51 15.60 -15.29
CA ALA A 46 -2.20 16.09 -16.63
C ALA A 46 -0.78 16.69 -16.75
N SER A 47 -0.25 17.27 -15.68
CA SER A 47 1.11 17.84 -15.66
C SER A 47 2.23 16.79 -15.54
N ILE A 48 1.95 15.68 -14.85
CA ILE A 48 2.93 14.58 -14.64
C ILE A 48 3.10 13.74 -15.92
N HIS A 49 2.04 13.62 -16.73
CA HIS A 49 1.98 12.71 -17.88
C HIS A 49 2.20 13.39 -19.25
N GLY A 50 2.79 14.58 -19.27
CA GLY A 50 3.09 15.33 -20.50
C GLY A 50 4.19 14.73 -21.39
N ARG A 51 4.70 13.54 -21.07
CA ARG A 51 5.63 12.73 -21.88
C ARG A 51 5.05 11.33 -22.01
N GLU A 52 5.38 10.64 -23.11
CA GLU A 52 5.00 9.25 -23.38
C GLU A 52 5.02 8.44 -22.08
N SER A 53 3.83 8.10 -21.58
CA SER A 53 3.72 7.44 -20.29
C SER A 53 4.19 5.99 -20.45
N PRO A 54 5.24 5.55 -19.76
CA PRO A 54 5.69 4.17 -19.88
C PRO A 54 4.67 3.21 -19.24
N ASN A 55 4.84 1.91 -19.50
CA ASN A 55 4.19 0.89 -18.69
C ASN A 55 4.46 1.14 -17.19
N LEU A 56 3.47 0.90 -16.35
CA LEU A 56 3.59 1.11 -14.92
C LEU A 56 4.51 0.07 -14.28
N SER A 57 5.41 0.54 -13.41
CA SER A 57 6.14 -0.27 -12.43
C SER A 57 6.06 0.45 -11.08
N LEU A 58 5.11 0.02 -10.25
CA LEU A 58 4.70 0.68 -9.02
C LEU A 58 5.16 -0.14 -7.80
N LEU A 59 5.89 0.48 -6.88
CA LEU A 59 6.08 -0.05 -5.53
C LEU A 59 5.14 0.65 -4.55
N SER A 60 4.24 -0.10 -3.94
CA SER A 60 3.38 0.41 -2.87
C SER A 60 3.89 -0.09 -1.53
N ILE A 61 4.32 0.82 -0.66
CA ILE A 61 4.92 0.53 0.64
C ILE A 61 3.93 0.90 1.76
N ASP A 62 3.57 -0.08 2.57
CA ASP A 62 2.91 0.10 3.86
C ASP A 62 3.97 0.20 4.97
N MET A 63 3.91 1.29 5.72
CA MET A 63 4.98 1.71 6.61
C MET A 63 4.95 0.95 7.94
N GLY A 64 6.12 0.44 8.33
CA GLY A 64 6.35 -0.20 9.61
C GLY A 64 7.84 -0.47 9.82
N ILE A 65 8.24 -0.68 11.07
CA ILE A 65 9.65 -1.01 11.38
C ILE A 65 9.81 -2.55 11.47
N LYS A 66 8.89 -3.24 12.16
CA LYS A 66 8.87 -4.71 12.29
C LYS A 66 7.97 -5.42 11.26
N ASN A 67 7.23 -4.64 10.50
CA ASN A 67 6.10 -5.10 9.72
C ASN A 67 5.94 -4.31 8.42
N LEU A 68 7.02 -3.71 7.91
CA LEU A 68 7.00 -3.09 6.60
C LEU A 68 6.49 -4.12 5.58
N ALA A 69 5.51 -3.72 4.78
CA ALA A 69 5.02 -4.53 3.68
C ALA A 69 5.09 -3.73 2.39
N PHE A 70 5.30 -4.42 1.27
CA PHE A 70 5.20 -3.80 -0.03
C PHE A 70 4.62 -4.73 -1.07
N ALA A 71 3.97 -4.13 -2.06
CA ALA A 71 3.53 -4.78 -3.29
C ALA A 71 4.24 -4.13 -4.48
N HIS A 72 4.80 -4.95 -5.37
CA HIS A 72 5.27 -4.52 -6.69
C HIS A 72 4.20 -4.86 -7.73
N ILE A 73 3.63 -3.82 -8.35
CA ILE A 73 2.54 -3.92 -9.31
C ILE A 73 3.05 -3.38 -10.65
N THR A 74 2.78 -4.12 -11.73
CA THR A 74 3.07 -3.66 -13.08
C THR A 74 1.79 -3.65 -13.91
N ALA A 75 1.65 -2.68 -14.80
CA ALA A 75 0.48 -2.61 -15.67
C ALA A 75 0.86 -2.01 -17.03
N PRO A 76 0.53 -2.67 -18.16
CA PRO A 76 0.72 -2.08 -19.47
C PRO A 76 -0.08 -0.79 -19.62
N LEU A 77 0.49 0.22 -20.28
CA LEU A 77 -0.28 1.39 -20.68
C LEU A 77 -1.29 0.96 -21.75
N ARG A 78 -2.57 1.23 -21.51
CA ARG A 78 -3.63 1.07 -22.50
C ARG A 78 -3.54 2.22 -23.48
N HIS A 79 -3.17 1.91 -24.71
CA HIS A 79 -3.25 2.86 -25.82
C HIS A 79 -4.70 3.00 -26.27
N VAL A 80 -5.37 4.07 -25.85
CA VAL A 80 -6.68 4.46 -26.37
C VAL A 80 -6.46 5.59 -27.38
N PRO A 81 -6.72 5.36 -28.69
CA PRO A 81 -6.73 6.44 -29.67
C PRO A 81 -7.73 7.52 -29.20
N ASP A 82 -7.31 8.79 -29.21
CA ASP A 82 -8.09 9.94 -28.72
C ASP A 82 -8.37 9.99 -27.20
N SER A 83 -7.60 9.28 -26.38
CA SER A 83 -7.76 9.35 -24.91
C SER A 83 -7.53 10.77 -24.38
N PRO A 84 -8.38 11.26 -23.46
CA PRO A 84 -8.06 12.47 -22.69
C PRO A 84 -6.73 12.20 -21.98
N GLY A 85 -5.79 13.17 -21.98
CA GLY A 85 -4.38 13.04 -21.57
C GLY A 85 -4.07 12.55 -20.14
N TYR A 86 -4.64 11.41 -19.76
CA TYR A 86 -4.51 10.68 -18.52
C TYR A 86 -4.14 9.24 -18.90
N PRO A 87 -3.13 8.64 -18.26
CA PRO A 87 -2.78 7.26 -18.52
C PRO A 87 -3.93 6.36 -18.08
N GLN A 88 -4.31 5.43 -18.93
CA GLN A 88 -5.16 4.32 -18.54
C GLN A 88 -4.30 3.07 -18.59
N TYR A 89 -4.38 2.23 -17.57
CA TYR A 89 -3.62 0.99 -17.54
C TYR A 89 -4.53 -0.21 -17.83
N GLU A 90 -3.96 -1.25 -18.42
CA GLU A 90 -4.61 -2.56 -18.47
C GLU A 90 -4.65 -3.22 -17.08
N ILE A 91 -5.20 -4.44 -17.01
CA ILE A 91 -5.32 -5.19 -15.76
C ILE A 91 -3.91 -5.35 -15.13
N PRO A 92 -3.67 -4.81 -13.93
CA PRO A 92 -2.38 -4.86 -13.28
C PRO A 92 -2.00 -6.30 -12.91
N THR A 93 -0.69 -6.54 -12.81
CA THR A 93 -0.11 -7.80 -12.37
C THR A 93 0.72 -7.56 -11.11
N LEU A 94 0.41 -8.33 -10.05
CA LEU A 94 1.20 -8.41 -8.83
C LEU A 94 2.46 -9.25 -9.10
N GLN A 95 3.62 -8.59 -9.11
CA GLN A 95 4.91 -9.19 -9.43
C GLN A 95 5.67 -9.67 -8.19
N ASP A 96 5.60 -8.91 -7.10
CA ASP A 96 6.17 -9.28 -5.82
C ASP A 96 5.28 -8.74 -4.68
N TRP A 97 5.24 -9.44 -3.55
CA TRP A 97 4.39 -9.06 -2.42
C TRP A 97 4.96 -9.62 -1.12
N ARG A 98 5.53 -8.73 -0.30
CA ARG A 98 6.40 -9.17 0.81
C ARG A 98 6.18 -8.33 2.05
N ARG A 99 6.42 -8.98 3.18
CA ARG A 99 6.55 -8.34 4.49
C ARG A 99 7.94 -8.60 5.05
N LEU A 100 8.55 -7.57 5.62
CA LEU A 100 9.89 -7.61 6.19
C LEU A 100 9.98 -6.76 7.48
N ALA A 101 10.92 -7.13 8.35
CA ALA A 101 11.42 -6.22 9.36
C ALA A 101 12.57 -5.41 8.75
N VAL A 102 12.64 -4.12 9.08
CA VAL A 102 13.65 -3.20 8.56
C VAL A 102 15.07 -3.68 8.90
N SER A 103 15.26 -4.29 10.07
CA SER A 103 16.52 -4.92 10.49
C SER A 103 16.97 -6.08 9.60
N ASP A 104 16.01 -6.80 9.02
CA ASP A 104 16.29 -8.01 8.22
C ASP A 104 16.68 -7.65 6.77
N ALA A 105 16.42 -6.40 6.35
CA ALA A 105 16.74 -5.90 5.01
C ALA A 105 18.25 -5.87 4.70
N ILE A 106 19.12 -5.98 5.73
CA ILE A 106 20.58 -5.88 5.61
C ILE A 106 21.25 -7.23 5.27
N GLY A 107 20.55 -8.37 5.34
CA GLY A 107 21.23 -9.64 5.44
C GLY A 107 21.42 -10.47 4.17
N ARG A 108 20.40 -10.56 3.29
CA ARG A 108 20.33 -11.68 2.33
C ARG A 108 19.47 -11.35 1.11
N PRO A 109 20.09 -11.08 -0.06
CA PRO A 109 19.38 -11.00 -1.34
C PRO A 109 18.56 -12.27 -1.65
N ASP A 110 19.03 -13.44 -1.18
CA ASP A 110 18.45 -14.76 -1.47
C ASP A 110 17.74 -15.42 -0.27
N ALA A 111 17.47 -14.69 0.82
CA ALA A 111 16.70 -15.29 1.92
C ALA A 111 15.23 -15.41 1.53
N ILE A 112 14.80 -16.66 1.41
CA ILE A 112 13.40 -17.09 1.43
C ILE A 112 12.67 -16.29 2.54
N PRO A 113 11.58 -15.58 2.20
CA PRO A 113 10.92 -14.64 3.10
C PRO A 113 10.39 -15.29 4.39
N ILE A 114 10.21 -14.47 5.42
CA ILE A 114 9.40 -14.79 6.61
C ILE A 114 7.91 -14.78 6.20
N SER A 115 7.55 -15.55 5.17
CA SER A 115 6.16 -15.83 4.82
C SER A 115 5.74 -17.06 5.59
N VAL A 116 4.99 -16.84 6.67
CA VAL A 116 4.13 -17.83 7.34
C VAL A 116 4.69 -19.26 7.35
N ARG A 117 5.82 -19.50 8.05
CA ARG A 117 6.19 -20.87 8.42
C ARG A 117 5.09 -21.40 9.36
N SER A 118 4.15 -22.15 8.79
CA SER A 118 3.23 -22.99 9.56
C SER A 118 4.06 -24.05 10.27
N HIS A 119 3.87 -24.16 11.58
CA HIS A 119 4.53 -25.16 12.43
C HIS A 119 4.07 -26.56 12.05
N THR A 120 4.80 -27.25 11.17
CA THR A 120 4.74 -28.71 11.02
C THR A 120 6.00 -29.18 10.30
N SER A 121 6.90 -29.83 11.05
CA SER A 121 7.79 -30.95 10.66
C SER A 121 9.08 -30.93 11.50
N GLN A 122 9.44 -32.10 12.02
CA GLN A 122 10.45 -32.33 13.07
C GLN A 122 11.90 -31.99 12.69
N ASP A 123 12.19 -31.64 11.43
CA ASP A 123 13.51 -31.19 10.99
C ASP A 123 13.83 -29.73 11.38
N ALA A 124 12.85 -28.97 11.89
CA ALA A 124 13.02 -27.59 12.35
C ALA A 124 13.87 -27.45 13.63
N LEU A 125 14.17 -28.53 14.35
CA LEU A 125 14.88 -28.44 15.63
C LEU A 125 16.37 -28.10 15.46
N ALA A 126 17.00 -28.54 14.36
CA ALA A 126 18.41 -28.28 14.09
C ALA A 126 18.66 -26.82 13.62
N GLU A 127 17.74 -26.24 12.85
CA GLU A 127 17.84 -24.86 12.35
C GLU A 127 17.40 -23.81 13.40
N VAL A 128 16.56 -24.21 14.37
CA VAL A 128 16.16 -23.36 15.52
C VAL A 128 17.30 -23.20 16.54
N ILE A 129 18.23 -24.15 16.64
CA ILE A 129 19.37 -24.07 17.57
C ILE A 129 20.46 -23.14 17.02
N THR A 130 20.69 -23.11 15.70
CA THR A 130 21.67 -22.23 15.05
C THR A 130 21.16 -20.80 14.77
N SER A 131 19.84 -20.58 14.72
CA SER A 131 19.25 -19.24 14.53
C SER A 131 18.91 -18.50 15.84
N LYS A 132 19.14 -19.13 17.00
CA LYS A 132 18.93 -18.52 18.32
C LYS A 132 20.03 -17.54 18.77
N THR A 133 21.10 -17.38 18.00
CA THR A 133 22.28 -16.60 18.40
C THR A 133 22.42 -15.20 17.78
N SER A 134 21.46 -14.70 16.99
CA SER A 134 21.53 -13.30 16.53
C SER A 134 20.19 -12.66 16.12
N LYS A 135 19.11 -12.88 16.88
CA LYS A 135 18.02 -11.87 16.90
C LYS A 135 18.52 -10.65 17.65
N GLY A 136 19.33 -9.83 16.97
CA GLY A 136 19.72 -8.52 17.46
C GLY A 136 18.46 -7.76 17.86
N LYS A 137 18.44 -7.25 19.09
CA LYS A 137 17.39 -6.33 19.53
C LYS A 137 17.32 -5.20 18.51
N GLU A 138 16.12 -4.92 18.00
CA GLU A 138 15.94 -3.87 16.99
C GLU A 138 16.50 -2.55 17.54
N SER A 139 17.47 -1.99 16.81
CA SER A 139 18.04 -0.70 17.13
C SER A 139 17.14 0.41 16.60
N PHE A 140 16.96 1.43 17.42
CA PHE A 140 16.19 2.63 17.08
C PHE A 140 17.10 3.85 16.93
N ASP A 141 18.41 3.64 16.85
CA ASP A 141 19.38 4.69 16.62
C ASP A 141 19.27 5.22 15.20
N THR A 142 19.41 6.54 15.06
CA THR A 142 19.23 7.23 13.77
C THR A 142 20.22 6.77 12.71
N VAL A 143 21.45 6.43 13.11
CA VAL A 143 22.48 5.89 12.22
C VAL A 143 22.06 4.55 11.62
N ASP A 144 21.46 3.67 12.42
CA ASP A 144 20.97 2.38 11.95
C ASP A 144 19.78 2.57 11.00
N TYR A 145 18.83 3.43 11.33
CA TYR A 145 17.72 3.75 10.43
C TYR A 145 18.19 4.29 9.09
N ALA A 146 19.17 5.19 9.09
CA ALA A 146 19.73 5.75 7.86
C ALA A 146 20.34 4.63 6.99
N LYS A 147 21.10 3.72 7.59
CA LYS A 147 21.67 2.56 6.91
C LYS A 147 20.59 1.63 6.36
N HIS A 148 19.56 1.32 7.16
CA HIS A 148 18.45 0.48 6.72
C HIS A 148 17.67 1.12 5.56
N ALA A 149 17.35 2.41 5.65
CA ALA A 149 16.64 3.15 4.61
C ALA A 149 17.43 3.14 3.30
N TYR A 150 18.73 3.47 3.36
CA TYR A 150 19.61 3.42 2.21
C TYR A 150 19.68 2.03 1.57
N THR A 151 19.80 0.98 2.38
CA THR A 151 19.92 -0.40 1.90
C THR A 151 18.61 -0.87 1.25
N LEU A 152 17.48 -0.64 1.92
CA LEU A 152 16.15 -1.01 1.44
C LEU A 152 15.82 -0.33 0.10
N ILE A 153 16.00 1.00 0.02
CA ILE A 153 15.72 1.75 -1.21
C ILE A 153 16.64 1.31 -2.34
N ASN A 154 17.94 1.12 -2.10
CA ASN A 154 18.83 0.63 -3.15
C ASN A 154 18.43 -0.75 -3.65
N TYR A 155 18.07 -1.68 -2.76
CA TYR A 155 17.54 -2.97 -3.14
C TYR A 155 16.29 -2.82 -4.00
N MET A 156 15.30 -2.04 -3.54
CA MET A 156 14.05 -1.84 -4.26
C MET A 156 14.25 -1.23 -5.65
N LEU A 157 15.09 -0.20 -5.77
CA LEU A 157 15.40 0.44 -7.05
C LEU A 157 16.14 -0.50 -8.02
N LYS A 158 17.08 -1.31 -7.51
CA LYS A 158 17.84 -2.27 -8.33
C LYS A 158 16.97 -3.44 -8.79
N THR A 159 16.19 -4.01 -7.88
CA THR A 159 15.41 -5.24 -8.11
C THR A 159 14.16 -4.99 -8.94
N TYR A 160 13.36 -3.98 -8.58
CA TYR A 160 12.04 -3.77 -9.18
C TYR A 160 12.01 -2.69 -10.26
N ARG A 161 13.04 -1.84 -10.32
CA ARG A 161 13.15 -0.71 -11.27
C ARG A 161 11.82 0.06 -11.40
N PRO A 162 11.25 0.55 -10.28
CA PRO A 162 9.99 1.26 -10.30
C PRO A 162 10.10 2.58 -11.08
N ASN A 163 8.98 3.01 -11.66
CA ASN A 163 8.78 4.41 -12.08
C ASN A 163 7.89 5.19 -11.12
N HIS A 164 7.19 4.50 -10.20
CA HIS A 164 6.39 5.10 -9.15
C HIS A 164 6.60 4.38 -7.81
N ILE A 165 6.69 5.14 -6.72
CA ILE A 165 6.72 4.63 -5.35
C ILE A 165 5.67 5.35 -4.52
N LEU A 166 4.79 4.59 -3.89
CA LEU A 166 3.84 5.07 -2.89
C LEU A 166 4.35 4.70 -1.51
N ILE A 167 4.32 5.65 -0.59
CA ILE A 167 4.67 5.42 0.82
C ILE A 167 3.47 5.79 1.68
N GLU A 168 2.96 4.84 2.47
CA GLU A 168 1.93 5.13 3.47
C GLU A 168 2.45 6.22 4.43
N ARG A 169 1.68 7.29 4.62
CA ARG A 169 2.00 8.33 5.61
C ARG A 169 1.71 7.85 7.02
N GLN A 170 2.73 7.93 7.88
CA GLN A 170 2.55 7.71 9.31
C GLN A 170 1.61 8.76 9.90
N ARG A 171 0.61 8.29 10.65
CA ARG A 171 -0.34 9.15 11.37
C ARG A 171 0.18 9.44 12.77
N PHE A 172 0.13 10.70 13.18
CA PHE A 172 0.31 11.05 14.59
C PHE A 172 -0.88 10.56 15.40
N ARG A 173 -0.60 9.85 16.50
CA ARG A 173 -1.61 9.30 17.40
C ARG A 173 -1.25 9.69 18.83
N SER A 174 -2.13 10.43 19.49
CA SER A 174 -1.98 10.85 20.90
C SER A 174 -2.83 10.01 21.88
N GLY A 175 -3.91 9.37 21.40
CA GLY A 175 -4.91 8.70 22.24
C GLY A 175 -4.61 7.26 22.68
N GLY A 176 -3.34 6.87 22.85
CA GLY A 176 -2.96 5.45 23.07
C GLY A 176 -1.85 5.18 24.10
N GLY A 177 -1.50 6.17 24.92
CA GLY A 177 -0.35 6.09 25.83
C GLY A 177 0.98 6.41 25.15
N SER A 178 2.02 6.67 25.96
CA SER A 178 3.35 7.12 25.49
C SER A 178 3.99 6.17 24.48
N ALA A 179 3.78 4.87 24.62
CA ALA A 179 4.29 3.86 23.69
C ALA A 179 3.77 4.03 22.26
N VAL A 180 2.52 4.48 22.08
CA VAL A 180 1.94 4.73 20.74
C VAL A 180 2.54 5.98 20.11
N GLN A 181 2.79 7.02 20.92
CA GLN A 181 3.46 8.22 20.47
C GLN A 181 4.90 7.94 20.07
N GLU A 182 5.65 7.22 20.91
CA GLU A 182 7.03 6.82 20.65
C GLU A 182 7.13 5.97 19.38
N TRP A 183 6.26 4.98 19.22
CA TRP A 183 6.21 4.18 17.99
C TRP A 183 5.89 5.03 16.75
N SER A 184 4.94 5.96 16.86
CA SER A 184 4.60 6.87 15.75
C SER A 184 5.77 7.76 15.35
N ILE A 185 6.53 8.26 16.32
CA ILE A 185 7.75 9.05 16.07
C ILE A 185 8.79 8.18 15.38
N ARG A 186 9.06 6.98 15.88
CA ARG A 186 10.04 6.06 15.29
C ARG A 186 9.71 5.73 13.84
N VAL A 187 8.45 5.40 13.52
CA VAL A 187 8.06 5.13 12.13
C VAL A 187 8.18 6.41 11.29
N GLY A 188 7.76 7.57 11.82
CA GLY A 188 7.87 8.85 11.11
C GLY A 188 9.32 9.27 10.82
N VAL A 189 10.27 8.99 11.72
CA VAL A 189 11.70 9.22 11.46
C VAL A 189 12.18 8.34 10.31
N PHE A 190 11.81 7.05 10.32
CA PHE A 190 12.17 6.14 9.23
C PHE A 190 11.52 6.54 7.90
N GLU A 191 10.25 6.94 7.90
CA GLU A 191 9.55 7.53 6.75
C GLU A 191 10.35 8.69 6.16
N GLY A 192 10.75 9.65 7.01
CA GLY A 192 11.56 10.79 6.58
C GLY A 192 12.89 10.37 5.95
N MET A 193 13.55 9.36 6.50
CA MET A 193 14.80 8.84 5.93
C MET A 193 14.60 8.16 4.57
N LEU A 194 13.49 7.42 4.37
CA LEU A 194 13.16 6.86 3.06
C LEU A 194 12.98 7.97 2.01
N TYR A 195 12.24 9.04 2.33
CA TYR A 195 12.07 10.18 1.43
C TYR A 195 13.40 10.87 1.13
N SER A 196 14.24 11.11 2.14
CA SER A 196 15.55 11.73 1.95
C SER A 196 16.44 10.89 1.02
N VAL A 197 16.56 9.59 1.27
CA VAL A 197 17.34 8.67 0.42
C VAL A 197 16.79 8.64 -1.00
N LEU A 198 15.47 8.51 -1.16
CA LEU A 198 14.83 8.48 -2.48
C LEU A 198 15.09 9.78 -3.24
N ARG A 199 14.95 10.93 -2.59
CA ARG A 199 15.20 12.24 -3.21
C ARG A 199 16.63 12.36 -3.68
N THR A 200 17.59 12.07 -2.79
CA THR A 200 19.03 12.11 -3.11
C THR A 200 19.36 11.18 -4.27
N LEU A 201 18.96 9.90 -4.21
CA LEU A 201 19.28 8.94 -5.27
C LEU A 201 18.61 9.27 -6.61
N THR A 202 17.42 9.88 -6.57
CA THR A 202 16.71 10.31 -7.79
C THR A 202 17.48 11.42 -8.49
N GLU A 203 17.95 12.42 -7.75
CA GLU A 203 18.73 13.54 -8.30
C GLU A 203 20.12 13.08 -8.77
N GLU A 204 20.85 12.35 -7.94
CA GLU A 204 22.22 11.90 -8.25
C GLU A 204 22.27 10.96 -9.46
N ARG A 205 21.26 10.10 -9.62
CA ARG A 205 21.20 9.10 -10.69
C ARG A 205 20.30 9.52 -11.85
N ASN A 206 19.76 10.75 -11.81
CA ASN A 206 18.83 11.29 -12.79
C ASN A 206 17.67 10.33 -13.13
N LEU A 207 17.03 9.78 -12.09
CA LEU A 207 15.94 8.81 -12.25
C LEU A 207 14.63 9.53 -12.55
N GLN A 208 13.86 9.00 -13.50
CA GLN A 208 12.46 9.40 -13.69
C GLN A 208 11.59 8.57 -12.75
N LEU A 209 11.48 9.04 -11.50
CA LEU A 209 10.78 8.34 -10.43
C LEU A 209 9.76 9.26 -9.76
N GLY A 210 8.48 8.91 -9.84
CA GLY A 210 7.43 9.53 -9.04
C GLY A 210 7.44 8.97 -7.62
N VAL A 211 7.49 9.81 -6.61
CA VAL A 211 7.37 9.40 -5.20
C VAL A 211 6.22 10.15 -4.57
N GLU A 212 5.20 9.42 -4.13
CA GLU A 212 3.96 10.02 -3.63
C GLU A 212 3.60 9.52 -2.23
N PRO A 213 3.26 10.43 -1.31
CA PRO A 213 2.69 10.05 -0.04
C PRO A 213 1.25 9.56 -0.19
N MET A 214 0.95 8.39 0.36
CA MET A 214 -0.43 7.91 0.45
C MET A 214 -1.04 8.15 1.83
N GLN A 215 -2.27 8.65 1.84
CA GLN A 215 -3.05 8.84 3.07
C GLN A 215 -3.92 7.61 3.31
N PRO A 216 -3.75 6.87 4.42
CA PRO A 216 -4.56 5.68 4.70
C PRO A 216 -6.07 5.94 4.71
N PRO A 217 -6.56 7.10 5.22
CA PRO A 217 -7.98 7.41 5.14
C PRO A 217 -8.51 7.55 3.71
N ARG A 218 -7.68 7.81 2.70
CA ARG A 218 -8.12 7.86 1.29
C ARG A 218 -8.32 6.46 0.76
N VAL A 219 -7.34 5.57 0.93
CA VAL A 219 -7.42 4.15 0.56
C VAL A 219 -8.63 3.48 1.21
N ASN A 220 -8.85 3.72 2.50
CA ASN A 220 -10.01 3.17 3.21
C ASN A 220 -11.34 3.64 2.61
N ARG A 221 -11.44 4.92 2.24
CA ARG A 221 -12.68 5.47 1.67
C ARG A 221 -12.94 4.89 0.30
N TYR A 222 -11.92 4.85 -0.54
CA TYR A 222 -11.99 4.29 -1.89
C TYR A 222 -12.58 2.87 -1.88
N TRP A 223 -12.01 1.99 -1.04
CA TRP A 223 -12.43 0.60 -0.99
C TRP A 223 -13.69 0.31 -0.17
N LEU A 224 -13.96 1.07 0.90
CA LEU A 224 -14.98 0.71 1.88
C LEU A 224 -16.20 1.65 1.90
N GLU A 225 -16.12 2.87 1.35
CA GLU A 225 -17.30 3.74 1.20
C GLU A 225 -18.06 3.49 -0.11
N ASN A 226 -17.39 2.98 -1.14
CA ASN A 226 -17.97 2.76 -2.48
C ASN A 226 -18.60 1.36 -2.65
N ASP A 227 -18.40 0.46 -1.71
CA ASP A 227 -19.00 -0.87 -1.75
C ASP A 227 -20.47 -0.80 -1.31
N ALA A 228 -21.36 -0.90 -2.30
CA ALA A 228 -22.81 -0.87 -2.09
C ALA A 228 -23.28 -2.03 -1.18
N ASP A 229 -22.65 -3.20 -1.25
CA ASP A 229 -22.98 -4.36 -0.42
C ASP A 229 -22.54 -4.18 1.04
N LEU A 230 -21.40 -3.52 1.28
CA LEU A 230 -21.00 -3.14 2.65
C LEU A 230 -21.89 -2.03 3.23
N SER A 231 -22.35 -1.10 2.40
CA SER A 231 -23.28 -0.04 2.83
C SER A 231 -24.64 -0.58 3.28
N VAL A 232 -25.09 -1.69 2.68
CA VAL A 232 -26.35 -2.38 3.03
C VAL A 232 -26.18 -3.28 4.26
N ARG A 233 -25.00 -3.91 4.44
CA ARG A 233 -24.74 -4.86 5.54
C ARG A 233 -24.24 -4.21 6.84
N ALA A 234 -23.72 -2.98 6.80
CA ALA A 234 -23.22 -2.27 7.98
C ALA A 234 -23.63 -0.78 7.96
N PRO A 235 -24.79 -0.40 8.52
CA PRO A 235 -25.24 1.00 8.57
C PRO A 235 -24.37 1.88 9.48
N THR A 236 -23.49 1.29 10.29
CA THR A 236 -22.49 2.00 11.11
C THR A 236 -21.12 1.98 10.45
N ARG A 237 -20.41 3.11 10.50
CA ARG A 237 -19.01 3.23 10.03
C ARG A 237 -18.17 2.10 10.65
N LEU A 238 -17.57 1.28 9.78
CA LEU A 238 -16.63 0.23 10.20
C LEU A 238 -15.51 0.86 11.02
N ALA A 239 -15.18 0.24 12.16
CA ALA A 239 -14.15 0.72 13.06
C ALA A 239 -13.09 -0.35 13.32
N GLY A 240 -11.83 0.09 13.43
CA GLY A 240 -10.71 -0.73 13.92
C GLY A 240 -10.60 -2.10 13.27
N ARG A 241 -10.93 -3.15 14.04
CA ARG A 241 -10.79 -4.57 13.64
C ARG A 241 -11.66 -4.93 12.44
N ASP A 242 -12.84 -4.32 12.31
CA ASP A 242 -13.77 -4.64 11.22
C ASP A 242 -13.26 -4.09 9.89
N VAL A 243 -12.63 -2.90 9.91
CA VAL A 243 -11.92 -2.35 8.74
C VAL A 243 -10.81 -3.29 8.29
N LYS A 244 -10.00 -3.80 9.23
CA LYS A 244 -8.92 -4.75 8.90
C LYS A 244 -9.44 -6.02 8.27
N LYS A 245 -10.51 -6.60 8.84
CA LYS A 245 -11.15 -7.80 8.29
C LYS A 245 -11.75 -7.56 6.90
N ALA A 246 -12.41 -6.41 6.69
CA ALA A 246 -12.98 -6.07 5.40
C ALA A 246 -11.91 -5.96 4.32
N LYS A 247 -10.77 -5.32 4.60
CA LYS A 247 -9.64 -5.23 3.67
C LYS A 247 -9.03 -6.58 3.33
N ILE A 248 -8.79 -7.41 4.35
CA ILE A 248 -8.25 -8.76 4.14
C ILE A 248 -9.23 -9.60 3.31
N GLY A 249 -10.53 -9.48 3.60
CA GLY A 249 -11.59 -10.13 2.81
C GLY A 249 -11.55 -9.69 1.35
N LEU A 250 -11.53 -8.38 1.10
CA LEU A 250 -11.47 -7.80 -0.23
C LEU A 250 -10.27 -8.31 -1.04
N VAL A 251 -9.08 -8.35 -0.43
CA VAL A 251 -7.90 -8.91 -1.09
C VAL A 251 -8.03 -10.42 -1.28
N GLY A 252 -8.59 -11.14 -0.30
CA GLY A 252 -8.88 -12.57 -0.43
C GLY A 252 -9.80 -12.89 -1.61
N ASP A 253 -10.82 -12.07 -1.83
CA ASP A 253 -11.76 -12.19 -2.94
C ASP A 253 -11.10 -11.81 -4.27
N MET A 254 -10.24 -10.78 -4.29
CA MET A 254 -9.44 -10.40 -5.46
C MET A 254 -8.48 -11.50 -5.93
N LEU A 255 -7.90 -12.26 -4.99
CA LEU A 255 -6.91 -13.29 -5.29
C LEU A 255 -7.52 -14.69 -5.45
N GLY A 256 -8.72 -14.93 -4.93
CA GLY A 256 -9.33 -16.25 -4.82
C GLY A 256 -10.09 -16.72 -6.06
N GLU A 257 -10.51 -15.81 -6.93
CA GLU A 257 -11.23 -16.08 -8.18
C GLU A 257 -10.49 -15.44 -9.36
N PRO A 258 -10.74 -15.88 -10.61
CA PRO A 258 -10.32 -15.13 -11.78
C PRO A 258 -10.91 -13.71 -11.74
N ASN A 259 -10.14 -12.76 -11.21
CA ASN A 259 -10.59 -11.40 -10.97
C ASN A 259 -10.11 -10.49 -12.11
N ALA A 260 -11.02 -9.68 -12.64
CA ALA A 260 -10.70 -8.70 -13.68
C ALA A 260 -9.87 -7.51 -13.17
N ARG A 261 -9.67 -7.34 -11.86
CA ARG A 261 -8.95 -6.21 -11.26
C ARG A 261 -7.46 -6.45 -11.09
N ILE A 262 -7.00 -7.69 -10.92
CA ILE A 262 -5.58 -7.99 -10.73
C ILE A 262 -5.22 -9.41 -11.17
N ARG A 263 -4.05 -9.54 -11.80
CA ARG A 263 -3.39 -10.81 -12.09
C ARG A 263 -2.29 -11.09 -11.07
N VAL A 264 -2.07 -12.35 -10.76
CA VAL A 264 -0.96 -12.80 -9.89
C VAL A 264 0.13 -13.40 -10.78
N ALA A 265 1.37 -12.94 -10.65
CA ALA A 265 2.48 -13.52 -11.38
C ALA A 265 2.74 -14.98 -10.93
N GLY A 266 3.27 -15.80 -11.84
CA GLY A 266 3.42 -17.25 -11.66
C GLY A 266 4.08 -17.65 -10.33
N GLN A 267 5.16 -16.96 -9.97
CA GLN A 267 5.94 -17.17 -8.77
C GLN A 267 5.20 -16.90 -7.45
N LEU A 268 4.11 -16.11 -7.51
CA LEU A 268 3.32 -15.75 -6.33
C LEU A 268 2.06 -16.61 -6.15
N HIS A 269 1.74 -17.52 -7.06
CA HIS A 269 0.48 -18.28 -6.97
C HIS A 269 0.36 -19.10 -5.68
N SER A 270 1.44 -19.77 -5.25
CA SER A 270 1.44 -20.53 -3.99
C SER A 270 1.19 -19.60 -2.80
N PHE A 271 1.91 -18.48 -2.74
CA PHE A 271 1.77 -17.48 -1.69
C PHE A 271 0.38 -16.84 -1.66
N ALA A 272 -0.18 -16.48 -2.81
CA ALA A 272 -1.53 -15.94 -2.92
C ALA A 272 -2.59 -16.98 -2.48
N THR A 273 -2.41 -18.25 -2.84
CA THR A 273 -3.29 -19.35 -2.40
C THR A 273 -3.26 -19.53 -0.89
N ASP A 274 -2.07 -19.45 -0.28
CA ASP A 274 -1.89 -19.50 1.17
C ASP A 274 -2.53 -18.29 1.86
N PHE A 275 -2.39 -17.09 1.28
CA PHE A 275 -3.05 -15.88 1.76
C PHE A 275 -4.58 -16.06 1.78
N VAL A 276 -5.18 -16.48 0.66
CA VAL A 276 -6.63 -16.73 0.52
C VAL A 276 -7.11 -17.79 1.50
N SER A 277 -6.36 -18.89 1.65
CA SER A 277 -6.66 -19.95 2.61
C SER A 277 -6.68 -19.44 4.05
N ASN A 278 -5.75 -18.56 4.40
CA ASN A 278 -5.71 -17.94 5.72
C ASN A 278 -6.82 -16.89 5.91
N CYS A 279 -7.23 -16.17 4.86
CA CYS A 279 -8.40 -15.28 4.91
C CYS A 279 -9.67 -16.04 5.29
N LYS A 280 -9.90 -17.21 4.68
CA LYS A 280 -11.05 -18.09 4.99
C LYS A 280 -11.03 -18.62 6.43
N LYS A 281 -9.85 -18.78 7.04
CA LYS A 281 -9.73 -19.13 8.47
C LYS A 281 -10.08 -17.93 9.38
N VAL A 282 -9.66 -16.73 9.00
CA VAL A 282 -9.97 -15.49 9.74
C VAL A 282 -11.47 -15.18 9.71
N SER A 283 -12.15 -15.43 8.59
CA SER A 283 -13.60 -15.22 8.48
C SER A 283 -14.43 -16.23 9.31
N LYS A 284 -13.97 -17.47 9.44
CA LYS A 284 -14.62 -18.53 10.24
C LYS A 284 -14.42 -18.40 11.75
N SER A 285 -13.51 -17.56 12.22
CA SER A 285 -13.30 -17.32 13.65
C SER A 285 -14.53 -16.64 14.28
N LYS A 286 -15.16 -17.31 15.27
CA LYS A 286 -16.34 -16.80 16.00
C LYS A 286 -16.12 -15.37 16.53
N ARG A 287 -17.16 -14.52 16.44
CA ARG A 287 -17.23 -13.23 17.14
C ARG A 287 -16.92 -13.45 18.63
N GLY A 288 -15.81 -12.89 19.11
CA GLY A 288 -15.35 -13.01 20.50
C GLY A 288 -14.07 -13.80 20.72
N ALA A 289 -13.59 -14.59 19.75
CA ALA A 289 -12.29 -15.25 19.88
C ALA A 289 -11.14 -14.25 19.67
N PRO A 290 -10.05 -14.32 20.48
CA PRO A 290 -8.80 -13.63 20.21
C PRO A 290 -8.07 -14.33 19.05
N ALA A 291 -8.71 -14.41 17.88
CA ALA A 291 -7.96 -14.67 16.66
C ALA A 291 -7.09 -13.44 16.43
N SER A 292 -5.79 -13.56 16.73
CA SER A 292 -4.79 -12.72 16.10
C SER A 292 -5.08 -12.81 14.61
N ILE A 293 -5.59 -11.72 14.03
CA ILE A 293 -5.61 -11.62 12.57
C ILE A 293 -4.14 -11.85 12.20
N PRO A 294 -3.81 -12.93 11.47
CA PRO A 294 -2.43 -13.14 11.09
C PRO A 294 -1.95 -11.91 10.34
N LYS A 295 -0.64 -11.78 10.24
CA LYS A 295 0.22 -10.77 9.61
C LYS A 295 -0.11 -10.34 8.16
N LEU A 296 -1.37 -10.47 7.78
CA LEU A 296 -2.03 -10.29 6.49
C LEU A 296 -2.55 -8.87 6.31
N ASP A 297 -2.77 -8.12 7.39
CA ASP A 297 -3.25 -6.73 7.30
C ASP A 297 -2.22 -5.83 6.63
N ASP A 298 -0.95 -5.90 7.02
CA ASP A 298 0.12 -5.10 6.38
C ASP A 298 0.24 -5.42 4.86
N LEU A 299 0.12 -6.71 4.52
CA LEU A 299 0.13 -7.16 3.12
C LEU A 299 -1.11 -6.64 2.37
N ALA A 300 -2.29 -6.75 2.95
CA ALA A 300 -3.52 -6.25 2.34
C ALA A 300 -3.47 -4.72 2.16
N ASP A 301 -2.95 -3.99 3.15
CA ASP A 301 -2.84 -2.54 3.12
C ASP A 301 -1.91 -2.08 1.99
N SER A 302 -0.72 -2.69 1.85
CA SER A 302 0.20 -2.37 0.74
C SER A 302 -0.38 -2.67 -0.65
N LEU A 303 -1.12 -3.78 -0.81
CA LEU A 303 -1.75 -4.12 -2.10
C LEU A 303 -2.91 -3.18 -2.44
N LEU A 304 -3.83 -2.96 -1.50
CA LEU A 304 -4.99 -2.10 -1.70
C LEU A 304 -4.60 -0.64 -1.94
N GLN A 305 -3.54 -0.17 -1.28
CA GLN A 305 -2.94 1.13 -1.56
C GLN A 305 -2.48 1.26 -3.01
N GLY A 306 -1.76 0.24 -3.51
CA GLY A 306 -1.25 0.25 -4.88
C GLY A 306 -2.38 0.21 -5.90
N LEU A 307 -3.35 -0.69 -5.72
CA LEU A 307 -4.50 -0.82 -6.63
C LEU A 307 -5.39 0.43 -6.65
N ALA A 308 -5.61 1.08 -5.51
CA ALA A 308 -6.37 2.34 -5.45
C ALA A 308 -5.70 3.51 -6.17
N TRP A 309 -4.39 3.42 -6.45
CA TRP A 309 -3.69 4.43 -7.25
C TRP A 309 -3.74 4.11 -8.75
N VAL A 310 -3.84 2.83 -9.10
CA VAL A 310 -3.94 2.36 -10.50
C VAL A 310 -5.33 2.59 -11.08
N GLU A 311 -6.38 2.37 -10.27
CA GLU A 311 -7.78 2.64 -10.64
C GLU A 311 -8.09 4.15 -10.66
#